data_AF-A0A3C1PH98-F1
#
_entry.id   AF-A0A3C1PH98-F1
#
_cell.length_a   1.000
_cell.length_b   1.000
_cell.length_c   1.000
_cell.angle_alpha   90.00
_cell.angle_beta   90.00
_cell.angle_gamma   90.00
#
_symmetry.space_group_name_H-M   'P 1'
#
loop_
_entity.id
_entity.type
_entity.pdbx_description
1 polymer ?
#
loop_
_entity_poly.entity_id
_entity_poly.type
_entity_poly.pdbx_seq_one_letter_code
_entity_poly.pdbx_strand_id
1 'polypeptide(L)'
;MQHILTFFAFLFLFAQGFSQNKNYARSIINDLASERFMGRAYEKNFDKKAANYIKNELKNNGISSHETGYMQFFPITTNTVSGKLSFAVNKKELRPGTDYLVSLNSPSANTSVQAVLVGKRILSNLDTLKDVLYKSRGQILVFDSVPQKQGEKVLINSI
;
A
#
# COMPACT_ATOMS: atom_id res chain seq x y z
N MET A 1 6.87 -42.51 -43.66
CA MET A 1 6.38 -41.15 -43.31
C MET A 1 5.30 -41.17 -42.23
N GLN A 2 4.18 -41.89 -42.39
CA GLN A 2 3.09 -41.90 -41.40
C GLN A 2 3.48 -42.41 -40.00
N HIS A 3 4.26 -43.49 -39.91
CA HIS A 3 4.71 -44.02 -38.61
C HIS A 3 5.67 -43.09 -37.85
N ILE A 4 6.47 -42.29 -38.57
CA ILE A 4 7.36 -41.28 -37.97
C ILE A 4 6.54 -40.15 -37.35
N LEU A 5 5.51 -39.68 -38.04
CA LEU A 5 4.61 -38.63 -37.52
C LEU A 5 3.87 -39.11 -36.26
N THR A 6 3.44 -40.37 -36.26
CA THR A 6 2.73 -41.00 -35.14
C THR A 6 3.65 -41.16 -33.92
N PHE A 7 4.93 -41.48 -34.14
CA PHE A 7 5.94 -41.59 -33.09
C PHE A 7 6.24 -40.24 -32.41
N PHE A 8 6.39 -39.16 -33.19
CA PHE A 8 6.58 -37.81 -32.62
C PHE A 8 5.35 -37.30 -31.87
N ALA A 9 4.14 -37.60 -32.34
CA ALA A 9 2.90 -37.28 -31.62
C ALA A 9 2.81 -38.04 -30.29
N PHE A 10 3.23 -39.30 -30.24
CA PHE A 10 3.30 -40.08 -29.02
C PHE A 10 4.34 -39.53 -28.03
N LEU A 11 5.51 -39.08 -28.52
CA LEU A 11 6.53 -38.46 -27.69
C LEU A 11 6.04 -37.15 -27.03
N PHE A 12 5.19 -36.39 -27.72
CA PHE A 12 4.62 -35.15 -27.20
C PHE A 12 3.59 -35.38 -26.06
N LEU A 13 2.93 -36.55 -26.03
CA LEU A 13 1.99 -36.91 -24.95
C LEU A 13 2.69 -37.18 -23.61
N PHE A 14 3.99 -37.50 -23.62
CA PHE A 14 4.79 -37.69 -22.41
C PHE A 14 5.62 -36.46 -22.03
N ALA A 15 5.56 -35.39 -22.83
CA ALA A 15 6.19 -34.12 -22.49
C ALA A 15 5.39 -33.45 -21.36
N GLN A 16 5.72 -33.79 -20.12
CA GLN A 16 5.25 -33.05 -18.94
C GLN A 16 5.83 -31.63 -19.01
N GLY A 17 4.99 -30.65 -19.30
CA GLY A 17 5.39 -29.24 -19.26
C GLY A 17 5.61 -28.78 -17.82
N PHE A 18 6.68 -28.05 -17.56
CA PHE A 18 6.87 -27.34 -16.29
C PHE A 18 5.85 -26.20 -16.21
N SER A 19 4.86 -26.35 -15.33
CA SER A 19 3.88 -25.30 -15.04
C SER A 19 4.40 -24.34 -13.96
N GLN A 20 3.75 -23.18 -13.82
CA GLN A 20 4.05 -22.22 -12.76
C GLN A 20 3.81 -22.85 -11.38
N ASN A 21 4.82 -22.83 -10.52
CA ASN A 21 4.68 -23.28 -9.14
C ASN A 21 3.93 -22.22 -8.30
N LYS A 22 2.60 -22.33 -8.27
CA LYS A 22 1.72 -21.42 -7.51
C LYS A 22 2.00 -21.41 -6.01
N ASN A 23 2.41 -22.55 -5.45
CA ASN A 23 2.67 -22.65 -4.02
C ASN A 23 3.93 -21.87 -3.64
N TYR A 24 4.98 -22.00 -4.45
CA TYR A 24 6.20 -21.21 -4.32
C TYR A 24 5.92 -19.71 -4.51
N ALA A 25 5.17 -19.32 -5.55
CA ALA A 25 4.81 -17.91 -5.74
C ALA A 25 4.06 -17.33 -4.53
N ARG A 26 3.13 -18.09 -3.93
CA ARG A 26 2.44 -17.69 -2.71
C ARG A 26 3.38 -17.59 -1.51
N SER A 27 4.34 -18.49 -1.35
CA SER A 27 5.29 -18.41 -0.23
C SER A 27 6.15 -17.15 -0.33
N ILE A 28 6.64 -16.80 -1.53
CA ILE A 28 7.39 -15.56 -1.76
C ILE A 28 6.55 -14.33 -1.40
N ILE A 29 5.28 -14.29 -1.83
CA ILE A 29 4.36 -13.18 -1.52
C ILE A 29 4.11 -13.08 -0.02
N ASN A 30 3.82 -14.21 0.64
CA ASN A 30 3.58 -14.26 2.07
C ASN A 30 4.79 -13.80 2.87
N ASP A 31 5.99 -14.23 2.48
CA ASP A 31 7.24 -13.76 3.09
C ASP A 31 7.36 -12.26 2.91
N LEU A 32 7.33 -11.73 1.68
CA LEU A 32 7.49 -10.29 1.41
C LEU A 32 6.40 -9.41 2.03
N ALA A 33 5.23 -9.95 2.34
CA ALA A 33 4.13 -9.26 3.01
C ALA A 33 4.11 -9.46 4.53
N SER A 34 4.93 -10.37 5.07
CA SER A 34 4.99 -10.65 6.50
C SER A 34 5.62 -9.51 7.30
N GLU A 35 5.41 -9.54 8.61
CA GLU A 35 6.05 -8.63 9.57
C GLU A 35 7.59 -8.65 9.47
N ARG A 36 8.19 -9.78 9.05
CA ARG A 36 9.64 -9.90 8.85
C ARG A 36 10.18 -8.83 7.89
N PHE A 37 9.38 -8.42 6.91
CA PHE A 37 9.72 -7.39 5.92
C PHE A 37 8.80 -6.18 6.01
N MET A 38 7.90 -6.09 7.00
CA MET A 38 6.95 -4.98 7.19
C MET A 38 6.26 -4.54 5.91
N GLY A 39 5.86 -5.51 5.05
CA GLY A 39 5.24 -5.20 3.76
C GLY A 39 6.13 -4.42 2.78
N ARG A 40 7.45 -4.43 2.96
CA ARG A 40 8.48 -3.68 2.20
C ARG A 40 8.53 -2.18 2.49
N ALA A 41 8.20 -1.78 3.72
CA ALA A 41 8.32 -0.40 4.16
C ALA A 41 9.76 0.16 4.01
N TYR A 42 9.89 1.44 3.66
CA TYR A 42 11.19 2.13 3.60
C TYR A 42 11.77 2.43 4.99
N GLU A 43 10.91 2.46 6.01
CA GLU A 43 11.34 2.68 7.38
C GLU A 43 12.29 1.55 7.83
N LYS A 44 13.32 1.88 8.63
CA LYS A 44 14.23 0.91 9.25
C LYS A 44 14.87 -0.10 8.29
N ASN A 45 15.03 0.24 7.00
CA ASN A 45 15.65 -0.58 5.97
C ASN A 45 14.92 -1.90 5.63
N PHE A 46 13.60 -1.99 5.88
CA PHE A 46 12.84 -3.21 5.53
C PHE A 46 12.78 -3.44 4.01
N ASP A 47 12.78 -2.37 3.22
CA ASP A 47 12.99 -2.36 1.77
C ASP A 47 14.30 -3.05 1.36
N LYS A 48 15.43 -2.71 1.99
CA LYS A 48 16.74 -3.32 1.72
C LYS A 48 16.77 -4.79 2.14
N LYS A 49 16.08 -5.15 3.23
CA LYS A 49 15.93 -6.54 3.66
C LYS A 49 15.14 -7.35 2.62
N ALA A 50 14.06 -6.79 2.09
CA ALA A 50 13.28 -7.40 1.02
C ALA A 50 14.08 -7.52 -0.29
N ALA A 51 14.82 -6.49 -0.67
CA ALA A 51 15.71 -6.53 -1.84
C ALA A 51 16.76 -7.64 -1.72
N ASN A 52 17.37 -7.81 -0.54
CA ASN A 52 18.31 -8.89 -0.28
C ASN A 52 17.68 -10.28 -0.35
N TYR A 53 16.44 -10.43 0.13
CA TYR A 53 15.69 -11.66 -0.01
C TYR A 53 15.43 -12.00 -1.49
N ILE A 54 14.92 -11.03 -2.26
CA ILE A 54 14.67 -11.20 -3.70
C ILE A 54 15.95 -11.57 -4.45
N LYS A 55 17.07 -10.87 -4.18
CA LYS A 55 18.38 -11.21 -4.74
C LYS A 55 18.74 -12.69 -4.52
N ASN A 56 18.51 -13.21 -3.33
CA ASN A 56 18.83 -14.60 -3.01
C ASN A 56 17.90 -15.56 -3.74
N GLU A 57 16.60 -15.24 -3.84
CA GLU A 57 15.66 -16.04 -4.63
C GLU A 57 16.02 -16.06 -6.12
N LEU A 58 16.46 -14.94 -6.70
CA LEU A 58 16.95 -14.91 -8.08
C LEU A 58 18.13 -15.87 -8.28
N LYS A 59 19.11 -15.85 -7.37
CA LYS A 59 20.25 -16.77 -7.39
C LYS A 59 19.82 -18.24 -7.25
N ASN A 60 18.92 -18.52 -6.31
CA ASN A 60 18.43 -19.88 -6.06
C ASN A 60 17.68 -20.47 -7.26
N ASN A 61 17.02 -19.61 -8.05
CA ASN A 61 16.32 -20.02 -9.27
C ASN A 61 17.24 -20.02 -10.51
N GLY A 62 18.55 -19.82 -10.35
CA GLY A 62 19.53 -19.85 -11.45
C GLY A 62 19.39 -18.67 -12.42
N ILE A 63 18.73 -17.58 -12.02
CA ILE A 63 18.56 -16.40 -12.86
C ILE A 63 19.88 -15.64 -12.91
N SER A 64 20.41 -15.39 -14.11
CA SER A 64 21.61 -14.59 -14.29
C SER A 64 21.39 -13.15 -13.89
N SER A 65 22.41 -12.53 -13.29
CA SER A 65 22.39 -11.10 -13.02
C SER A 65 22.64 -10.27 -14.27
N HIS A 66 22.37 -8.97 -14.17
CA HIS A 66 22.91 -8.00 -15.11
C HIS A 66 24.42 -7.80 -14.88
N GLU A 67 25.07 -7.06 -15.78
CA GLU A 67 26.50 -6.70 -15.65
C GLU A 67 26.81 -6.01 -14.31
N THR A 68 25.89 -5.19 -13.82
CA THR A 68 25.99 -4.47 -12.55
C THR A 68 25.61 -5.31 -11.33
N GLY A 69 25.27 -6.59 -11.52
CA GLY A 69 24.84 -7.53 -10.49
C GLY A 69 23.32 -7.64 -10.35
N TYR A 70 22.88 -8.12 -9.19
CA TYR A 70 21.46 -8.41 -8.89
C TYR A 70 20.70 -7.21 -8.30
N MET A 71 21.40 -6.12 -7.99
CA MET A 71 20.81 -4.97 -7.30
C MET A 71 20.77 -3.77 -8.23
N GLN A 72 19.63 -3.07 -8.22
CA GLN A 72 19.47 -1.78 -8.87
C GLN A 72 19.33 -0.71 -7.79
N PHE A 73 20.32 0.17 -7.69
CA PHE A 73 20.31 1.27 -6.73
C PHE A 73 19.69 2.52 -7.35
N PHE A 74 18.78 3.16 -6.63
CA PHE A 74 18.18 4.44 -7.01
C PHE A 74 17.82 5.24 -5.75
N PRO A 75 17.85 6.59 -5.80
CA PRO A 75 17.42 7.41 -4.68
C PRO A 75 15.90 7.32 -4.51
N ILE A 76 15.46 7.25 -3.25
CA ILE A 76 14.04 7.29 -2.89
C ILE A 76 13.82 8.48 -1.96
N THR A 77 12.92 9.38 -2.34
CA THR A 77 12.39 10.41 -1.45
C THR A 77 11.06 9.93 -0.89
N THR A 78 10.98 9.77 0.43
CA THR A 78 9.77 9.27 1.10
C THR A 78 9.23 10.32 2.04
N ASN A 79 7.94 10.61 1.93
CA ASN A 79 7.23 11.27 3.01
C ASN A 79 6.88 10.20 4.04
N THR A 80 7.53 10.24 5.18
CA THR A 80 7.26 9.30 6.29
C THR A 80 6.44 10.03 7.34
N VAL A 81 5.34 9.43 7.77
CA VAL A 81 4.60 9.91 8.94
C VAL A 81 5.40 9.53 10.18
N SER A 82 6.30 10.42 10.60
CA SER A 82 7.16 10.22 11.76
C SER A 82 6.62 10.94 13.00
N GLY A 83 6.73 10.32 14.17
CA GLY A 83 6.37 10.93 15.45
C GLY A 83 5.21 10.23 16.15
N LYS A 84 4.71 10.85 17.24
CA LYS A 84 3.60 10.30 18.01
C LYS A 84 2.28 10.59 17.30
N LEU A 85 1.64 9.55 16.79
CA LEU A 85 0.28 9.62 16.28
C LEU A 85 -0.71 9.40 17.42
N SER A 86 -1.54 10.40 17.69
CA SER A 86 -2.68 10.29 18.61
C SER A 86 -3.82 11.11 18.06
N PHE A 87 -4.98 10.47 17.91
CA PHE A 87 -6.19 11.12 17.44
C PHE A 87 -7.38 10.59 18.24
N ALA A 88 -8.18 11.50 18.76
CA ALA A 88 -9.35 11.16 19.56
C ALA A 88 -10.56 12.00 19.14
N VAL A 89 -11.70 11.34 19.02
CA VAL A 89 -12.99 11.98 18.74
C VAL A 89 -13.89 11.75 19.93
N ASN A 90 -14.46 12.81 20.49
CA ASN A 90 -15.35 12.72 21.67
C ASN A 90 -14.74 11.90 22.82
N LYS A 91 -13.45 12.12 23.11
CA LYS A 91 -12.65 11.40 24.13
C LYS A 91 -12.40 9.91 23.85
N LYS A 92 -12.84 9.39 22.70
CA LYS A 92 -12.50 8.03 22.25
C LYS A 92 -11.24 8.10 21.40
N GLU A 93 -10.18 7.46 21.88
CA GLU A 93 -8.95 7.30 21.11
C GLU A 93 -9.17 6.35 19.93
N LEU A 94 -8.61 6.71 18.78
CA LEU A 94 -8.67 5.95 17.55
C LEU A 94 -7.29 5.37 17.23
N ARG A 95 -7.25 4.17 16.66
CA ARG A 95 -6.01 3.48 16.34
C ARG A 95 -5.55 3.82 14.93
N PRO A 96 -4.35 4.37 14.74
CA PRO A 96 -3.79 4.62 13.42
C PRO A 96 -3.66 3.31 12.64
N GLY A 97 -3.86 3.38 11.32
CA GLY A 97 -3.80 2.20 10.44
C GLY A 97 -4.99 1.25 10.56
N THR A 98 -5.82 1.36 11.60
CA THR A 98 -7.03 0.55 11.79
C THR A 98 -8.29 1.40 11.62
N ASP A 99 -8.41 2.43 12.46
CA ASP A 99 -9.60 3.28 12.53
C ASP A 99 -9.46 4.51 11.62
N TYR A 100 -8.22 4.95 11.31
CA TYR A 100 -7.94 6.05 10.38
C TYR A 100 -6.58 5.90 9.68
N LEU A 101 -6.42 6.61 8.57
CA LEU A 101 -5.15 6.77 7.86
C LEU A 101 -4.77 8.25 7.82
N VAL A 102 -3.46 8.51 7.97
CA VAL A 102 -2.88 9.85 7.82
C VAL A 102 -2.36 10.00 6.41
N SER A 103 -2.68 11.11 5.76
CA SER A 103 -2.14 11.37 4.44
C SER A 103 -0.67 11.77 4.52
N LEU A 104 0.13 11.27 3.57
CA LEU A 104 1.58 11.50 3.51
C LEU A 104 1.94 12.95 3.16
N ASN A 105 0.96 13.78 2.80
CA ASN A 105 1.14 15.22 2.54
C ASN A 105 0.68 16.10 3.72
N SER A 106 0.21 15.53 4.82
CA SER A 106 -0.27 16.30 5.97
C SER A 106 0.91 16.90 6.75
N PRO A 107 0.81 18.19 7.17
CA PRO A 107 1.79 18.79 8.07
C PRO A 107 1.70 18.19 9.47
N SER A 108 2.74 18.42 10.27
CA SER A 108 2.68 18.13 11.71
C SER A 108 1.70 19.09 12.39
N ALA A 109 0.79 18.54 13.20
CA ALA A 109 -0.18 19.30 13.97
C ALA A 109 -0.39 18.68 15.35
N ASN A 110 -0.55 19.53 16.37
CA ASN A 110 -0.96 19.13 17.70
C ASN A 110 -2.03 20.12 18.18
N THR A 111 -3.29 19.71 18.09
CA THR A 111 -4.42 20.58 18.38
C THR A 111 -5.62 19.79 18.91
N SER A 112 -6.48 20.48 19.67
CA SER A 112 -7.75 19.97 20.16
C SER A 112 -8.82 21.02 19.88
N VAL A 113 -9.55 20.82 18.79
CA VAL A 113 -10.57 21.76 18.30
C VAL A 113 -11.86 21.05 17.96
N GLN A 114 -12.95 21.82 17.83
CA GLN A 114 -14.21 21.30 17.36
C GLN A 114 -14.13 20.91 15.89
N ALA A 115 -14.88 19.87 15.52
CA ALA A 115 -15.02 19.42 14.15
C ALA A 115 -16.35 19.91 13.56
N VAL A 116 -16.33 20.37 12.30
CA VAL A 116 -17.52 20.70 11.52
C VAL A 116 -17.69 19.66 10.43
N LEU A 117 -18.86 19.02 10.40
CA LEU A 117 -19.22 18.06 9.37
C LEU A 117 -19.63 18.79 8.09
N VAL A 118 -18.97 18.48 6.98
CA VAL A 118 -19.25 19.03 5.67
C VAL A 118 -19.81 17.91 4.78
N GLY A 119 -21.13 17.90 4.64
CA GLY A 119 -21.84 16.92 3.83
C GLY A 119 -21.82 17.24 2.33
N LYS A 120 -22.20 16.24 1.52
CA LYS A 120 -22.22 16.34 0.04
C LYS A 120 -22.99 17.56 -0.51
N ARG A 121 -24.09 17.97 0.13
CA ARG A 121 -24.89 19.13 -0.29
C ARG A 121 -24.11 20.44 -0.21
N ILE A 122 -23.30 20.61 0.83
CA ILE A 122 -22.44 21.78 1.03
C ILE A 122 -21.30 21.73 0.01
N LEU A 123 -20.71 20.55 -0.22
CA LEU A 123 -19.66 20.36 -1.22
C LEU A 123 -20.10 20.68 -2.65
N SER A 124 -21.38 20.44 -2.98
CA SER A 124 -21.92 20.71 -4.32
C SER A 124 -22.24 22.17 -4.60
N ASN A 125 -22.22 23.06 -3.61
CA ASN A 125 -22.53 24.48 -3.78
C ASN A 125 -21.38 25.35 -3.25
N LEU A 126 -20.69 26.01 -4.19
CA LEU A 126 -19.49 26.81 -3.90
C LEU A 126 -19.73 27.97 -2.94
N ASP A 127 -20.89 28.63 -2.99
CA ASP A 127 -21.18 29.76 -2.11
C ASP A 127 -21.40 29.29 -0.68
N THR A 128 -22.18 28.21 -0.51
CA THR A 128 -22.36 27.59 0.82
C THR A 128 -21.05 27.02 1.36
N LEU A 129 -20.19 26.48 0.50
CA LEU A 129 -18.87 25.98 0.89
C LEU A 129 -17.98 27.14 1.38
N LYS A 130 -17.90 28.24 0.64
CA LYS A 130 -17.13 29.44 1.05
C LYS A 130 -17.60 29.96 2.41
N ASP A 131 -18.90 30.04 2.61
CA ASP A 131 -19.50 30.46 3.88
C ASP A 131 -19.09 29.55 5.04
N VAL A 132 -19.13 28.23 4.83
CA VAL A 132 -18.70 27.25 5.83
C VAL A 132 -17.20 27.41 6.11
N LEU A 133 -16.36 27.51 5.07
CA LEU A 133 -14.91 27.70 5.21
C LEU A 133 -14.57 28.98 6.00
N TYR A 134 -15.32 30.07 5.79
CA TYR A 134 -15.11 31.31 6.51
C TYR A 134 -15.52 31.20 7.98
N LYS A 135 -16.68 30.59 8.26
CA LYS A 135 -17.22 30.42 9.62
C LYS A 135 -16.45 29.39 10.44
N SER A 136 -15.83 28.40 9.80
CA SER A 136 -15.13 27.29 10.46
C SER A 136 -13.62 27.53 10.65
N ARG A 137 -13.15 28.79 10.61
CA ARG A 137 -11.74 29.11 10.82
C ARG A 137 -11.27 28.61 12.19
N GLY A 138 -10.14 27.90 12.21
CA GLY A 138 -9.58 27.30 13.43
C GLY A 138 -10.28 26.02 13.88
N GLN A 139 -11.25 25.52 13.12
CA GLN A 139 -11.90 24.22 13.35
C GLN A 139 -11.40 23.18 12.35
N ILE A 140 -11.56 21.90 12.69
CA ILE A 140 -11.28 20.81 11.75
C ILE A 140 -12.52 20.57 10.90
N LEU A 141 -12.35 20.50 9.59
CA LEU A 141 -13.41 20.11 8.68
C LEU A 141 -13.39 18.60 8.47
N VAL A 142 -14.52 17.96 8.70
CA VAL A 142 -14.71 16.53 8.44
C VAL A 142 -15.64 16.41 7.26
N PHE A 143 -15.09 16.00 6.13
CA PHE A 143 -15.86 15.77 4.93
C PHE A 143 -16.52 14.40 5.01
N ASP A 144 -17.84 14.36 4.84
CA ASP A 144 -18.56 13.11 4.68
C ASP A 144 -18.19 12.55 3.30
N SER A 145 -17.24 11.62 3.27
CA SER A 145 -16.91 10.91 2.04
C SER A 145 -18.17 10.19 1.56
N VAL A 146 -18.50 10.37 0.27
CA VAL A 146 -19.50 9.62 -0.51
C VAL A 146 -19.66 8.21 0.05
N PRO A 147 -20.89 7.69 0.28
CA PRO A 147 -21.14 6.47 1.04
C PRO A 147 -20.18 5.36 0.61
N GLN A 148 -19.16 5.14 1.43
CA GLN A 148 -18.25 4.04 1.23
C GLN A 148 -18.92 2.79 1.77
N LYS A 149 -18.79 1.68 1.04
CA LYS A 149 -19.34 0.40 1.46
C LYS A 149 -18.85 0.09 2.88
N GLN A 150 -19.74 -0.50 3.67
CA GLN A 150 -19.49 -0.92 5.04
C GLN A 150 -18.14 -1.67 5.14
N GLY A 151 -17.13 -1.04 5.75
CA GLY A 151 -15.78 -1.60 5.92
C GLY A 151 -14.60 -0.74 5.44
N GLU A 152 -14.80 0.39 4.76
CA GLU A 152 -13.69 1.26 4.34
C GLU A 152 -13.34 2.36 5.36
N LYS A 153 -12.04 2.67 5.43
CA LYS A 153 -11.43 3.55 6.45
C LYS A 153 -11.54 5.02 6.05
N VAL A 154 -11.80 5.89 7.03
CA VAL A 154 -11.87 7.34 6.83
C VAL A 154 -10.46 7.90 6.59
N LEU A 155 -10.28 8.59 5.47
CA LEU A 155 -9.10 9.40 5.20
C LEU A 155 -9.28 10.76 5.87
N ILE A 156 -8.42 11.07 6.83
CA ILE A 156 -8.40 12.38 7.48
C ILE A 156 -7.29 13.19 6.82
N ASN A 157 -7.68 14.19 6.02
CA ASN A 157 -6.78 15.18 5.47
C ASN A 157 -6.87 16.46 6.31
N SER A 158 -5.74 16.90 6.86
CA SER A 158 -5.57 18.30 7.28
C SER A 158 -5.07 19.09 6.07
N ILE A 159 -5.82 20.11 5.66
CA ILE A 159 -5.38 21.13 4.70
C ILE A 159 -4.68 22.24 5.50
#